data_AF-A0A1B1PKY4-F1
#
_entry.id   AF-A0A1B1PKY4-F1
#
_cell.length_a   1.000
_cell.length_b   1.000
_cell.length_c   1.000
_cell.angle_alpha   90.00
_cell.angle_beta   90.00
_cell.angle_gamma   90.00
#
_symmetry.space_group_name_H-M   'P 1'
#
loop_
_entity.id
_entity.type
_entity.pdbx_description
1 polymer ?
#
loop_
_entity_poly.entity_id
_entity_poly.type
_entity_poly.pdbx_seq_one_letter_code
_entity_poly.pdbx_strand_id
1 'polypeptide(L)'
;MSKSLKLYGSVFGGIAVTLTFAINMADRFVADMPESPRHTIPLAKAPEPSGTLVAAAHADEAPKEAKLGIGRPALPEEVAAWNLDVSPDGTGLPPGSGSVEDGEMLFSDNCASCHGEFAEGSGNWPKLAGGEDTLANKDPVKTVGSYWPYLSTVWDYVHRSMPFGNAQSLAPDEVYAITAYILYSNYLVEDDFVLSDENFSEVVLPNTDGFIIDDRAETEYPQWRTEPCMSDCKESVEITMQATVLDVTPDKGADEEASATGDAPKEEAAEEVQMAAAETSAEAESPAAEPAPAAAAPDPELVAAGEKIFRKCQACHAVGEDAKNKSGPVLNGVVGATVGHVEDFRYSKTFEAAHEAGDKWTHDRLTEFLTKPRDAMKGTKMSFAGLRKQEEIDAVIAYLSTFSQ
;
A
#
# COMPACT_ATOMS: atom_id res chain seq x y z
N MET A 1 14.62 46.85 23.12
CA MET A 1 14.59 45.36 23.20
C MET A 1 13.82 44.85 21.99
N SER A 2 14.43 43.99 21.17
CA SER A 2 13.87 43.52 19.89
C SER A 2 12.59 42.69 20.09
N LYS A 3 11.58 42.92 19.23
CA LYS A 3 10.33 42.14 19.21
C LYS A 3 10.58 40.63 19.01
N SER A 4 11.66 40.27 18.33
CA SER A 4 12.06 38.89 18.08
C SER A 4 12.42 38.15 19.39
N LEU A 5 13.04 38.84 20.35
CA LEU A 5 13.44 38.23 21.63
C LEU A 5 12.23 37.81 22.47
N LYS A 6 11.11 38.55 22.35
CA LYS A 6 9.85 38.21 23.02
C LYS A 6 9.18 36.99 22.40
N LEU A 7 9.26 36.85 21.08
CA LEU A 7 8.65 35.73 20.34
C LEU A 7 9.42 34.42 20.56
N TYR A 8 10.76 34.45 20.49
CA TYR A 8 11.58 33.27 20.72
C TYR A 8 11.66 32.91 22.21
N GLY A 9 11.64 33.89 23.12
CA GLY A 9 11.66 33.63 24.56
C GLY A 9 10.45 32.82 25.05
N SER A 10 9.25 33.10 24.51
CA SER A 10 8.05 32.33 24.87
C SER A 10 8.07 30.90 24.31
N VAL A 11 8.62 30.71 23.11
CA VAL A 11 8.74 29.38 22.49
C VAL A 11 9.76 28.53 23.23
N PHE A 12 10.94 29.08 23.53
CA PHE A 12 11.96 28.39 24.33
C PHE A 12 11.47 28.06 25.74
N GLY A 13 10.73 28.98 26.38
CA GLY A 13 10.10 28.74 27.68
C GLY A 13 9.09 27.60 27.64
N GLY A 14 8.23 27.56 26.61
CA GLY A 14 7.25 26.48 26.42
C GLY A 14 7.91 25.12 26.23
N ILE A 15 8.91 25.05 25.35
CA ILE A 15 9.66 23.81 25.08
C ILE A 15 10.36 23.29 26.35
N ALA A 16 11.00 24.19 27.11
CA ALA A 16 11.68 23.81 28.35
C ALA A 16 10.70 23.28 29.42
N VAL A 17 9.51 23.88 29.54
CA VAL A 17 8.47 23.41 30.47
C VAL A 17 7.94 22.04 30.06
N THR A 18 7.65 21.82 28.78
CA THR A 18 7.16 20.53 28.28
C THR A 18 8.20 19.42 28.45
N LEU A 19 9.47 19.68 28.13
CA LEU A 19 10.55 18.71 28.34
C LEU A 19 10.76 18.40 29.82
N THR A 20 10.71 19.40 30.70
CA THR A 20 10.88 19.19 32.14
C THR A 20 9.71 18.37 32.72
N PHE A 21 8.49 18.62 32.25
CA PHE A 21 7.30 17.85 32.64
C PHE A 21 7.37 16.41 32.14
N ALA A 22 7.78 16.19 30.88
CA ALA A 22 7.96 14.87 30.30
C ALA A 22 9.01 14.05 31.07
N ILE A 23 10.17 14.64 31.36
CA ILE A 23 11.24 13.97 32.13
C ILE A 23 10.78 13.62 33.55
N ASN A 24 10.05 14.51 34.23
CA ASN A 24 9.57 14.24 35.60
C ASN A 24 8.42 13.22 35.68
N MET A 25 7.65 13.04 34.60
CA MET A 25 6.49 12.13 34.59
C MET A 25 6.78 10.80 33.90
N ALA A 26 7.80 10.69 33.03
CA ALA A 26 8.15 9.47 32.34
C ALA A 26 8.51 8.32 33.32
N ASP A 27 9.22 8.62 34.41
CA ASP A 27 9.64 7.59 35.37
C ASP A 27 8.58 7.26 36.43
N ARG A 28 7.46 7.99 36.49
CA ARG A 28 6.45 7.81 37.55
C ARG A 28 5.51 6.63 37.35
N PHE A 29 5.49 6.04 36.16
CA PHE A 29 4.67 4.87 35.81
C PHE A 29 5.49 3.61 35.52
N VAL A 30 6.82 3.67 35.66
CA VAL A 30 7.68 2.48 35.60
C VAL A 30 7.72 1.86 36.99
N ALA A 31 7.06 0.72 37.17
CA ALA A 31 7.22 -0.05 38.39
C ALA A 31 8.60 -0.74 38.37
N ASP A 32 9.46 -0.42 39.35
CA ASP A 32 10.74 -1.12 39.50
C ASP A 32 10.50 -2.63 39.68
N MET A 33 11.12 -3.44 38.83
CA MET A 33 11.14 -4.88 39.05
C MET A 33 12.02 -5.20 40.27
N PRO A 34 11.55 -6.06 41.19
CA PRO A 34 12.36 -6.43 42.35
C PRO A 34 13.62 -7.17 41.90
N GLU A 35 14.78 -6.74 42.39
CA GLU A 35 16.04 -7.42 42.16
C GLU A 35 15.97 -8.83 42.79
N SER A 36 16.02 -9.85 41.92
CA SER A 36 16.20 -11.29 42.23
C SER A 36 14.98 -12.05 42.77
N PRO A 37 14.17 -12.70 41.91
CA PRO A 37 13.26 -13.75 42.35
C PRO A 37 14.04 -15.07 42.48
N ARG A 38 14.90 -15.17 43.50
CA ARG A 38 15.38 -16.48 43.97
C ARG A 38 14.59 -16.86 45.21
N HIS A 39 13.42 -17.45 45.00
CA HIS A 39 12.78 -18.26 46.03
C HIS A 39 13.33 -19.68 45.95
N THR A 40 14.36 -19.95 46.73
CA THR A 40 14.70 -21.32 47.14
C THR A 40 13.59 -21.80 48.06
N ILE A 41 12.71 -22.66 47.56
CA ILE A 41 11.78 -23.43 48.39
C ILE A 41 12.64 -24.42 49.21
N PRO A 42 12.63 -24.38 50.55
CA PRO A 42 13.25 -25.45 51.31
C PRO A 42 12.37 -26.69 51.15
N LEU A 43 12.92 -27.74 50.54
CA LEU A 43 12.33 -29.08 50.55
C LEU A 43 12.16 -29.52 52.01
N ALA A 44 10.94 -29.41 52.54
CA ALA A 44 10.59 -29.97 53.82
C ALA A 44 10.76 -31.49 53.75
N LYS A 45 11.63 -32.02 54.62
CA LYS A 45 11.86 -33.45 54.80
C LYS A 45 10.57 -34.12 55.25
N ALA A 46 10.12 -35.13 54.51
CA ALA A 46 8.93 -35.91 54.85
C ALA A 46 9.08 -36.54 56.26
N PRO A 47 8.07 -36.43 57.14
CA PRO A 47 8.08 -37.15 58.41
C PRO A 47 7.66 -38.62 58.22
N GLU A 48 8.40 -39.52 58.86
CA GLU A 48 8.13 -40.97 58.92
C GLU A 48 6.83 -41.28 59.69
N PRO A 49 6.10 -42.35 59.34
CA PRO A 49 4.77 -42.61 59.88
C PRO A 49 4.85 -43.28 61.26
N SER A 50 4.61 -42.52 62.32
CA SER A 50 4.28 -43.07 63.64
C SER A 50 2.79 -42.88 63.88
N GLY A 51 2.04 -43.98 63.75
CA GLY A 51 0.59 -43.98 63.86
C GLY A 51 0.10 -43.57 65.25
N THR A 52 -0.77 -42.57 65.31
CA THR A 52 -1.87 -42.53 66.27
C THR A 52 -2.87 -41.42 65.91
N LEU A 53 -4.14 -41.83 65.91
CA LEU A 53 -5.35 -41.01 66.06
C LEU A 53 -5.74 -40.05 64.93
N VAL A 54 -6.68 -40.57 64.14
CA VAL A 54 -7.67 -39.86 63.33
C VAL A 54 -8.37 -38.80 64.20
N ALA A 55 -7.95 -37.54 64.05
CA ALA A 55 -8.84 -36.40 64.23
C ALA A 55 -9.28 -35.99 62.83
N ALA A 56 -10.59 -35.98 62.58
CA ALA A 56 -11.17 -35.53 61.33
C ALA A 56 -10.77 -34.07 61.07
N ALA A 57 -9.67 -33.87 60.34
CA ALA A 57 -9.48 -32.65 59.60
C ALA A 57 -10.52 -32.69 58.50
N HIS A 58 -11.61 -31.94 58.68
CA HIS A 58 -12.35 -31.44 57.54
C HIS A 58 -11.31 -30.71 56.69
N ALA A 59 -10.87 -31.36 55.61
CA ALA A 59 -10.27 -30.66 54.51
C ALA A 59 -11.40 -29.79 53.97
N ASP A 60 -11.54 -28.59 54.52
CA ASP A 60 -12.13 -27.50 53.75
C ASP A 60 -11.38 -27.53 52.42
N GLU A 61 -12.12 -27.81 51.35
CA GLU A 61 -11.59 -27.72 50.01
C GLU A 61 -10.91 -26.36 49.91
N ALA A 62 -9.58 -26.35 49.82
CA ALA A 62 -8.84 -25.13 49.57
C ALA A 62 -9.52 -24.48 48.34
N PRO A 63 -9.92 -23.19 48.43
CA PRO A 63 -10.67 -22.58 47.35
C PRO A 63 -9.84 -22.73 46.07
N LYS A 64 -10.45 -23.38 45.07
CA LYS A 64 -9.86 -23.51 43.73
C LYS A 64 -9.41 -22.13 43.28
N GLU A 65 -8.09 -21.95 43.24
CA GLU A 65 -7.37 -20.78 42.76
C GLU A 65 -7.73 -19.45 43.44
N ALA A 66 -7.02 -19.12 44.53
CA ALA A 66 -6.90 -17.73 44.95
C ALA A 66 -6.20 -16.93 43.85
N LYS A 67 -6.96 -16.10 43.11
CA LYS A 67 -6.40 -15.17 42.11
C LYS A 67 -5.35 -14.27 42.77
N LEU A 68 -4.25 -14.00 42.07
CA LEU A 68 -3.11 -13.21 42.57
C LEU A 68 -3.44 -11.75 42.91
N GLY A 69 -4.62 -11.25 42.54
CA GLY A 69 -5.06 -9.88 42.83
C GLY A 69 -4.33 -8.79 42.04
N ILE A 70 -3.73 -9.13 40.89
CA ILE A 70 -3.02 -8.19 40.01
C ILE A 70 -3.99 -7.66 38.94
N GLY A 71 -3.91 -6.36 38.66
CA GLY A 71 -4.70 -5.69 37.61
C GLY A 71 -6.06 -5.18 38.09
N ARG A 72 -6.88 -4.70 37.14
CA ARG A 72 -8.28 -4.29 37.36
C ARG A 72 -9.16 -4.78 36.22
N PRO A 73 -10.48 -4.85 36.40
CA PRO A 73 -11.39 -5.07 35.27
C PRO A 73 -11.19 -4.00 34.20
N ALA A 74 -11.16 -4.44 32.92
CA ALA A 74 -11.18 -3.53 31.78
C ALA A 74 -12.54 -2.84 31.71
N LEU A 75 -12.54 -1.54 31.40
CA LEU A 75 -13.78 -0.80 31.17
C LEU A 75 -14.33 -1.16 29.79
N PRO A 76 -15.67 -1.12 29.59
CA PRO A 76 -16.26 -1.39 28.28
C PRO A 76 -15.68 -0.51 27.17
N GLU A 77 -15.37 0.75 27.46
CA GLU A 77 -14.82 1.71 26.48
C GLU A 77 -13.39 1.35 26.07
N GLU A 78 -12.60 0.77 26.99
CA GLU A 78 -11.23 0.33 26.70
C GLU A 78 -11.22 -0.92 25.83
N VAL A 79 -12.14 -1.84 26.11
CA VAL A 79 -12.33 -3.03 25.28
C VAL A 79 -12.80 -2.60 23.89
N ALA A 80 -13.79 -1.71 23.79
CA ALA A 80 -14.29 -1.23 22.51
C ALA A 80 -13.23 -0.46 21.68
N ALA A 81 -12.32 0.26 22.34
CA ALA A 81 -11.25 0.98 21.65
C ALA A 81 -10.15 0.07 21.11
N TRP A 82 -9.92 -1.10 21.71
CA TRP A 82 -8.79 -1.98 21.38
C TRP A 82 -9.19 -3.25 20.63
N ASN A 83 -10.38 -3.77 20.93
CA ASN A 83 -10.94 -4.94 20.28
C ASN A 83 -11.75 -4.49 19.06
N LEU A 84 -11.05 -4.39 17.93
CA LEU A 84 -11.60 -4.06 16.62
C LEU A 84 -11.54 -5.26 15.68
N ASP A 85 -11.34 -6.46 16.24
CA ASP A 85 -11.07 -7.68 15.49
C ASP A 85 -12.34 -8.11 14.75
N VAL A 86 -12.20 -8.49 13.47
CA VAL A 86 -13.32 -8.97 12.67
C VAL A 86 -13.10 -10.41 12.24
N SER A 87 -14.00 -11.28 12.71
CA SER A 87 -13.96 -12.71 12.42
C SER A 87 -14.46 -13.02 10.99
N PRO A 88 -14.08 -14.17 10.40
CA PRO A 88 -14.55 -14.56 9.06
C PRO A 88 -16.08 -14.64 8.89
N ASP A 89 -16.84 -14.83 9.98
CA ASP A 89 -18.30 -14.85 9.98
C ASP A 89 -18.95 -13.46 10.10
N GLY A 90 -18.15 -12.39 10.09
CA GLY A 90 -18.61 -11.00 10.26
C GLY A 90 -18.74 -10.55 11.72
N THR A 91 -18.48 -11.42 12.70
CA THR A 91 -18.49 -11.01 14.12
C THR A 91 -17.44 -9.93 14.35
N GLY A 92 -17.86 -8.79 14.92
CA GLY A 92 -17.01 -7.64 15.20
C GLY A 92 -17.18 -6.48 14.21
N LEU A 93 -17.93 -6.66 13.11
CA LEU A 93 -18.22 -5.58 12.17
C LEU A 93 -19.01 -4.44 12.85
N PRO A 94 -18.56 -3.19 12.74
CA PRO A 94 -19.38 -2.03 13.07
C PRO A 94 -20.48 -1.83 12.02
N PRO A 95 -21.66 -1.29 12.40
CA PRO A 95 -22.68 -0.89 11.44
C PRO A 95 -22.14 0.14 10.46
N GLY A 96 -22.45 -0.02 9.17
CA GLY A 96 -21.98 0.91 8.15
C GLY A 96 -22.11 0.39 6.73
N SER A 97 -21.80 1.26 5.77
CA SER A 97 -21.80 0.90 4.35
C SER A 97 -20.93 1.81 3.52
N GLY A 98 -20.46 1.32 2.38
CA GLY A 98 -19.69 2.11 1.42
C GLY A 98 -19.77 1.54 0.01
N SER A 99 -19.86 2.45 -0.97
CA SER A 99 -19.94 2.10 -2.38
C SER A 99 -18.55 1.96 -3.01
N VAL A 100 -18.48 1.25 -4.14
CA VAL A 100 -17.26 1.21 -4.97
C VAL A 100 -16.85 2.62 -5.42
N GLU A 101 -17.81 3.47 -5.80
CA GLU A 101 -17.54 4.85 -6.25
C GLU A 101 -16.90 5.70 -5.15
N ASP A 102 -17.44 5.66 -3.94
CA ASP A 102 -16.87 6.37 -2.78
C ASP A 102 -15.49 5.79 -2.43
N GLY A 103 -15.36 4.47 -2.54
CA GLY A 103 -14.15 3.73 -2.23
C GLY A 103 -12.99 4.10 -3.14
N GLU A 104 -13.29 4.29 -4.41
CA GLU A 104 -12.33 4.70 -5.42
C GLU A 104 -11.74 6.09 -5.12
N MET A 105 -12.57 7.05 -4.70
CA MET A 105 -12.11 8.37 -4.29
C MET A 105 -11.20 8.29 -3.06
N LEU A 106 -11.64 7.57 -2.04
CA LEU A 106 -10.87 7.38 -0.81
C LEU A 106 -9.56 6.65 -1.08
N PHE A 107 -9.57 5.68 -2.00
CA PHE A 107 -8.38 4.93 -2.40
C PHE A 107 -7.38 5.83 -3.12
N SER A 108 -7.83 6.66 -4.07
CA SER A 108 -6.98 7.64 -4.76
C SER A 108 -6.28 8.58 -3.78
N ASP A 109 -7.03 9.12 -2.81
CA ASP A 109 -6.52 10.10 -1.85
C ASP A 109 -5.58 9.50 -0.79
N ASN A 110 -5.85 8.27 -0.34
CA ASN A 110 -5.18 7.69 0.84
C ASN A 110 -4.27 6.49 0.54
N CYS A 111 -4.47 5.80 -0.60
CA CYS A 111 -3.88 4.48 -0.85
C CYS A 111 -3.04 4.43 -2.13
N ALA A 112 -3.48 5.11 -3.21
CA ALA A 112 -2.95 4.94 -4.56
C ALA A 112 -1.49 5.36 -4.72
N SER A 113 -1.01 6.27 -3.86
CA SER A 113 0.40 6.68 -3.82
C SER A 113 1.37 5.49 -3.67
N CYS A 114 0.93 4.42 -3.00
CA CYS A 114 1.68 3.18 -2.83
C CYS A 114 1.05 2.02 -3.62
N HIS A 115 -0.27 1.90 -3.60
CA HIS A 115 -0.95 0.72 -4.15
C HIS A 115 -1.36 0.84 -5.62
N GLY A 116 -1.02 1.93 -6.32
CA GLY A 116 -1.49 2.18 -7.69
C GLY A 116 -2.94 2.65 -7.71
N GLU A 117 -3.43 3.18 -8.83
CA GLU A 117 -4.81 3.72 -8.86
C GLU A 117 -5.85 2.59 -8.82
N PHE A 118 -5.53 1.43 -9.40
CA PHE A 118 -6.39 0.24 -9.53
C PHE A 118 -5.96 -0.89 -8.58
N ALA A 119 -5.25 -0.53 -7.49
CA ALA A 119 -4.73 -1.48 -6.52
C ALA A 119 -3.67 -2.47 -7.10
N GLU A 120 -3.07 -2.15 -8.25
CA GLU A 120 -2.09 -2.96 -8.99
C GLU A 120 -0.66 -2.91 -8.44
N GLY A 121 -0.42 -2.05 -7.45
CA GLY A 121 0.88 -1.77 -6.83
C GLY A 121 1.70 -0.73 -7.61
N SER A 122 2.31 0.22 -6.89
CA SER A 122 3.25 1.21 -7.46
C SER A 122 4.69 0.89 -7.04
N GLY A 123 5.59 0.75 -8.01
CA GLY A 123 6.98 0.37 -7.74
C GLY A 123 7.07 -1.02 -7.09
N ASN A 124 7.66 -1.07 -5.89
CA ASN A 124 7.81 -2.31 -5.10
C ASN A 124 6.80 -2.43 -3.95
N TRP A 125 5.79 -1.56 -3.91
CA TRP A 125 4.73 -1.67 -2.91
C TRP A 125 3.77 -2.84 -3.22
N PRO A 126 3.05 -3.36 -2.21
CA PRO A 126 2.17 -4.51 -2.40
C PRO A 126 1.07 -4.27 -3.44
N LYS A 127 0.87 -5.27 -4.29
CA LYS A 127 -0.27 -5.37 -5.20
C LYS A 127 -1.46 -5.93 -4.43
N LEU A 128 -2.59 -5.25 -4.48
CA LEU A 128 -3.83 -5.69 -3.81
C LEU A 128 -4.78 -6.39 -4.79
N ALA A 129 -4.60 -6.18 -6.10
CA ALA A 129 -5.37 -6.81 -7.16
C ALA A 129 -4.51 -7.54 -8.21
N GLY A 130 -5.09 -8.56 -8.84
CA GLY A 130 -4.49 -9.37 -9.90
C GLY A 130 -3.82 -10.67 -9.40
N GLY A 131 -3.17 -11.40 -10.31
CA GLY A 131 -2.47 -12.65 -9.96
C GLY A 131 -3.36 -13.90 -9.91
N GLU A 132 -4.58 -13.82 -10.47
CA GLU A 132 -5.45 -14.97 -10.69
C GLU A 132 -4.71 -16.09 -11.42
N ASP A 133 -4.95 -17.34 -11.00
CA ASP A 133 -4.34 -18.55 -11.53
C ASP A 133 -2.80 -18.60 -11.48
N THR A 134 -2.14 -17.71 -10.73
CA THR A 134 -0.67 -17.69 -10.64
C THR A 134 -0.09 -18.49 -9.48
N LEU A 135 -0.93 -19.04 -8.57
CA LEU A 135 -0.44 -19.67 -7.33
C LEU A 135 0.48 -20.88 -7.55
N ALA A 136 0.38 -21.56 -8.69
CA ALA A 136 1.24 -22.68 -9.07
C ALA A 136 2.47 -22.27 -9.90
N ASN A 137 2.62 -21.00 -10.25
CA ASN A 137 3.76 -20.51 -11.02
C ASN A 137 5.05 -20.50 -10.19
N LYS A 138 6.20 -20.44 -10.88
CA LYS A 138 7.51 -20.29 -10.24
C LYS A 138 7.57 -19.03 -9.35
N ASP A 139 6.89 -17.97 -9.76
CA ASP A 139 6.81 -16.69 -9.05
C ASP A 139 5.34 -16.26 -8.95
N PRO A 140 4.61 -16.69 -7.90
CA PRO A 140 3.18 -16.45 -7.75
C PRO A 140 2.89 -15.00 -7.32
N VAL A 141 1.83 -14.41 -7.88
CA VAL A 141 1.36 -13.07 -7.49
C VAL A 141 0.18 -13.24 -6.53
N LYS A 142 0.45 -13.06 -5.24
CA LYS A 142 -0.49 -13.32 -4.14
C LYS A 142 -1.14 -12.02 -3.67
N THR A 143 -2.41 -11.82 -3.99
CA THR A 143 -3.18 -10.60 -3.73
C THR A 143 -4.47 -10.94 -2.95
N VAL A 144 -5.33 -9.94 -2.74
CA VAL A 144 -6.64 -10.16 -2.12
C VAL A 144 -7.48 -11.13 -2.97
N GLY A 145 -7.59 -10.90 -4.29
CA GLY A 145 -8.39 -11.76 -5.16
C GLY A 145 -7.75 -13.12 -5.46
N SER A 146 -6.42 -13.22 -5.50
CA SER A 146 -5.77 -14.49 -5.86
C SER A 146 -5.45 -15.42 -4.70
N TYR A 147 -5.31 -14.90 -3.47
CA TYR A 147 -4.75 -15.68 -2.37
C TYR A 147 -5.53 -15.57 -1.06
N TRP A 148 -6.13 -14.42 -0.73
CA TRP A 148 -6.72 -14.24 0.60
C TRP A 148 -8.01 -15.06 0.75
N PRO A 149 -8.25 -15.69 1.92
CA PRO A 149 -9.40 -16.57 2.10
C PRO A 149 -10.69 -15.84 2.51
N TYR A 150 -10.57 -14.71 3.23
CA TYR A 150 -11.71 -14.04 3.88
C TYR A 150 -11.67 -12.53 3.70
N LEU A 151 -12.84 -11.94 3.43
CA LEU A 151 -13.02 -10.50 3.35
C LEU A 151 -12.79 -9.80 4.69
N SER A 152 -13.08 -10.48 5.80
CA SER A 152 -12.86 -9.96 7.16
C SER A 152 -11.42 -9.53 7.40
N THR A 153 -10.45 -10.25 6.83
CA THR A 153 -9.03 -9.91 6.96
C THR A 153 -8.69 -8.62 6.22
N VAL A 154 -9.29 -8.39 5.04
CA VAL A 154 -9.15 -7.13 4.30
C VAL A 154 -9.69 -5.99 5.16
N TRP A 155 -10.87 -6.18 5.71
CA TRP A 155 -11.55 -5.20 6.54
C TRP A 155 -10.76 -4.78 7.76
N ASP A 156 -10.48 -5.75 8.64
CA ASP A 156 -9.77 -5.54 9.90
C ASP A 156 -8.41 -4.91 9.64
N TYR A 157 -7.64 -5.47 8.70
CA TYR A 157 -6.30 -4.98 8.42
C TYR A 157 -6.29 -3.54 7.89
N VAL A 158 -7.20 -3.19 6.98
CA VAL A 158 -7.29 -1.82 6.47
C VAL A 158 -7.70 -0.86 7.59
N HIS A 159 -8.75 -1.18 8.35
CA HIS A 159 -9.22 -0.33 9.45
C HIS A 159 -8.15 -0.14 10.55
N ARG A 160 -7.43 -1.21 10.89
CA ARG A 160 -6.48 -1.23 12.01
C ARG A 160 -5.10 -0.68 11.65
N SER A 161 -4.66 -0.88 10.41
CA SER A 161 -3.24 -0.74 10.04
C SER A 161 -2.98 0.13 8.82
N MET A 162 -4.01 0.60 8.12
CA MET A 162 -3.88 1.49 6.96
C MET A 162 -4.56 2.85 7.19
N PRO A 163 -4.14 3.90 6.47
CA PRO A 163 -2.98 3.97 5.57
C PRO A 163 -1.62 3.82 6.27
N PHE A 164 -0.61 3.31 5.57
CA PHE A 164 0.72 3.14 6.16
C PHE A 164 1.32 4.50 6.57
N GLY A 165 1.69 4.63 7.85
CA GLY A 165 2.15 5.89 8.45
C GLY A 165 1.05 6.75 9.08
N ASN A 166 -0.23 6.41 8.87
CA ASN A 166 -1.39 7.08 9.45
C ASN A 166 -2.51 6.08 9.78
N ALA A 167 -2.17 4.94 10.38
CA ALA A 167 -3.12 3.87 10.68
C ALA A 167 -4.22 4.32 11.66
N GLN A 168 -5.39 3.66 11.60
CA GLN A 168 -6.59 3.98 12.40
C GLN A 168 -7.15 5.39 12.17
N SER A 169 -6.89 5.97 10.98
CA SER A 169 -7.44 7.28 10.62
C SER A 169 -8.78 7.21 9.87
N LEU A 170 -9.19 6.02 9.42
CA LEU A 170 -10.37 5.81 8.59
C LEU A 170 -11.58 5.47 9.46
N ALA A 171 -12.73 6.08 9.15
CA ALA A 171 -14.01 5.72 9.74
C ALA A 171 -14.55 4.41 9.16
N PRO A 172 -15.44 3.69 9.86
CA PRO A 172 -16.04 2.45 9.36
C PRO A 172 -16.59 2.56 7.93
N ASP A 173 -17.43 3.54 7.63
CA ASP A 173 -17.99 3.69 6.26
C ASP A 173 -16.91 3.88 5.18
N GLU A 174 -15.82 4.59 5.50
CA GLU A 174 -14.70 4.81 4.57
C GLU A 174 -13.96 3.52 4.28
N VAL A 175 -13.75 2.69 5.30
CA VAL A 175 -13.14 1.38 5.09
C VAL A 175 -14.09 0.53 4.21
N TYR A 176 -15.43 0.63 4.34
CA TYR A 176 -16.43 -0.22 3.62
C TYR A 176 -16.35 0.08 2.15
N ALA A 177 -16.27 1.37 1.85
CA ALA A 177 -16.06 1.89 0.52
C ALA A 177 -14.72 1.38 -0.05
N ILE A 178 -13.61 1.55 0.67
CA ILE A 178 -12.28 1.06 0.22
C ILE A 178 -12.29 -0.46 -0.04
N THR A 179 -12.95 -1.23 0.81
CA THR A 179 -13.04 -2.69 0.67
C THR A 179 -13.87 -3.07 -0.54
N ALA A 180 -15.00 -2.40 -0.78
CA ALA A 180 -15.79 -2.54 -2.00
C ALA A 180 -14.94 -2.23 -3.25
N TYR A 181 -14.13 -1.16 -3.21
CA TYR A 181 -13.23 -0.81 -4.30
C TYR A 181 -12.14 -1.86 -4.56
N ILE A 182 -11.58 -2.47 -3.52
CA ILE A 182 -10.61 -3.58 -3.66
C ILE A 182 -11.29 -4.81 -4.28
N LEU A 183 -12.53 -5.12 -3.91
CA LEU A 183 -13.32 -6.19 -4.55
C LEU A 183 -13.54 -5.90 -6.04
N TYR A 184 -13.92 -4.67 -6.37
CA TYR A 184 -14.10 -4.22 -7.75
C TYR A 184 -12.80 -4.32 -8.56
N SER A 185 -11.68 -3.89 -7.98
CA SER A 185 -10.34 -3.97 -8.60
C SER A 185 -9.89 -5.41 -8.87
N ASN A 186 -10.45 -6.37 -8.13
CA ASN A 186 -10.26 -7.81 -8.34
C ASN A 186 -11.36 -8.45 -9.20
N TYR A 187 -12.20 -7.66 -9.87
CA TYR A 187 -13.30 -8.15 -10.72
C TYR A 187 -14.32 -9.05 -10.00
N LEU A 188 -14.47 -8.90 -8.67
CA LEU A 188 -15.37 -9.70 -7.86
C LEU A 188 -16.78 -9.10 -7.73
N VAL A 189 -16.91 -7.80 -7.99
CA VAL A 189 -18.17 -7.04 -7.93
C VAL A 189 -18.21 -5.99 -9.05
N GLU A 190 -19.41 -5.50 -9.37
CA GLU A 190 -19.63 -4.43 -10.36
C GLU A 190 -19.38 -3.03 -9.77
N ASP A 191 -19.36 -2.00 -10.62
CA ASP A 191 -19.05 -0.62 -10.24
C ASP A 191 -20.14 0.08 -9.38
N ASP A 192 -21.36 -0.45 -9.37
CA ASP A 192 -22.49 0.05 -8.57
C ASP A 192 -22.68 -0.70 -7.24
N PHE A 193 -21.75 -1.61 -6.91
CA PHE A 193 -21.83 -2.40 -5.68
C PHE A 193 -21.67 -1.56 -4.42
N VAL A 194 -22.41 -1.92 -3.37
CA VAL A 194 -22.35 -1.32 -2.04
C VAL A 194 -22.14 -2.43 -1.01
N LEU A 195 -21.02 -2.34 -0.28
CA LEU A 195 -20.72 -3.25 0.82
C LEU A 195 -21.27 -2.67 2.12
N SER A 196 -21.87 -3.51 2.96
CA SER A 196 -22.36 -3.14 4.28
C SER A 196 -22.15 -4.25 5.30
N ASP A 197 -22.38 -3.96 6.58
CA ASP A 197 -22.40 -4.99 7.63
C ASP A 197 -23.46 -6.08 7.37
N GLU A 198 -24.54 -5.74 6.67
CA GLU A 198 -25.64 -6.66 6.39
C GLU A 198 -25.32 -7.69 5.30
N ASN A 199 -24.55 -7.30 4.27
CA ASN A 199 -24.22 -8.17 3.13
C ASN A 199 -22.78 -8.68 3.13
N PHE A 200 -21.96 -8.31 4.11
CA PHE A 200 -20.54 -8.64 4.18
C PHE A 200 -20.27 -10.15 4.04
N SER A 201 -21.07 -10.97 4.72
CA SER A 201 -20.93 -12.44 4.73
C SER A 201 -21.34 -13.11 3.41
N GLU A 202 -21.99 -12.38 2.49
CA GLU A 202 -22.37 -12.91 1.18
C GLU A 202 -21.19 -12.94 0.21
N VAL A 203 -20.13 -12.16 0.48
CA VAL A 203 -18.94 -12.09 -0.35
C VAL A 203 -17.98 -13.23 -0.01
N VAL A 204 -17.73 -14.11 -0.97
CA VAL A 204 -16.77 -15.22 -0.85
C VAL A 204 -15.58 -14.95 -1.76
N LEU A 205 -14.37 -14.96 -1.19
CA LEU A 205 -13.14 -14.75 -1.98
C LEU A 205 -12.74 -16.04 -2.72
N PRO A 206 -12.06 -15.95 -3.88
CA PRO A 206 -11.77 -17.11 -4.71
C PRO A 206 -10.97 -18.23 -4.01
N ASN A 207 -10.12 -17.88 -3.03
CA ASN A 207 -9.21 -18.81 -2.36
C ASN A 207 -9.63 -19.19 -0.93
N THR A 208 -10.93 -19.13 -0.61
CA THR A 208 -11.45 -19.49 0.74
C THR A 208 -11.01 -20.88 1.20
N ASP A 209 -11.00 -21.87 0.30
CA ASP A 209 -10.60 -23.26 0.62
C ASP A 209 -9.10 -23.55 0.34
N GLY A 210 -8.30 -22.52 0.04
CA GLY A 210 -6.90 -22.68 -0.38
C GLY A 210 -5.89 -22.90 0.73
N PHE A 211 -6.35 -23.05 1.97
CA PHE A 211 -5.49 -23.13 3.16
C PHE A 211 -5.75 -24.43 3.92
N ILE A 212 -4.68 -24.99 4.48
CA ILE A 212 -4.72 -26.16 5.35
C ILE A 212 -4.12 -25.80 6.70
N ILE A 213 -4.56 -26.51 7.74
CA ILE A 213 -3.84 -26.54 9.01
C ILE A 213 -2.51 -27.26 8.77
N ASP A 214 -1.46 -26.78 9.43
CA ASP A 214 -0.11 -27.35 9.36
C ASP A 214 -0.11 -28.88 9.51
N ASP A 215 0.27 -29.57 8.44
CA ASP A 215 0.26 -31.04 8.32
C ASP A 215 1.66 -31.66 8.37
N ARG A 216 2.71 -30.87 8.68
CA ARG A 216 4.11 -31.34 8.68
C ARG A 216 4.35 -32.53 9.59
N ALA A 217 3.54 -32.67 10.64
CA ALA A 217 3.58 -33.84 11.52
C ALA A 217 3.30 -35.16 10.81
N GLU A 218 2.48 -35.11 9.76
CA GLU A 218 2.06 -36.26 8.95
C GLU A 218 2.90 -36.37 7.67
N THR A 219 3.18 -35.24 7.02
CA THR A 219 3.84 -35.21 5.70
C THR A 219 5.37 -35.19 5.78
N GLU A 220 5.97 -34.51 6.76
CA GLU A 220 7.42 -34.25 6.79
C GLU A 220 8.14 -34.98 7.93
N TYR A 221 7.63 -34.91 9.16
CA TYR A 221 8.31 -35.46 10.33
C TYR A 221 8.62 -36.96 10.21
N PRO A 222 7.75 -37.81 9.63
CA PRO A 222 8.09 -39.21 9.41
C PRO A 222 9.27 -39.39 8.43
N GLN A 223 9.48 -38.46 7.50
CA GLN A 223 10.61 -38.48 6.58
C GLN A 223 11.91 -38.03 7.30
N TRP A 224 11.82 -37.01 8.16
CA TRP A 224 13.00 -36.40 8.78
C TRP A 224 13.44 -37.04 10.10
N ARG A 225 12.53 -37.70 10.83
CA ARG A 225 12.83 -38.38 12.10
C ARG A 225 13.24 -39.83 11.87
N THR A 226 14.15 -40.03 10.93
CA THR A 226 14.80 -41.31 10.64
C THR A 226 16.26 -41.24 11.06
N GLU A 227 16.93 -42.38 11.22
CA GLU A 227 18.36 -42.39 11.53
C GLU A 227 19.14 -41.78 10.34
N PRO A 228 19.93 -40.71 10.54
CA PRO A 228 20.64 -40.07 9.45
C PRO A 228 21.78 -40.96 8.92
N CYS A 229 22.17 -40.73 7.67
CA CYS A 229 23.37 -41.37 7.13
C CYS A 229 24.64 -40.84 7.83
N MET A 230 25.52 -41.76 8.22
CA MET A 230 26.76 -41.42 8.95
C MET A 230 28.04 -41.53 8.09
N SER A 231 28.04 -42.35 7.05
CA SER A 231 29.22 -42.58 6.18
C SER A 231 28.79 -42.82 4.73
N ASP A 232 29.61 -42.36 3.78
CA ASP A 232 29.42 -42.58 2.34
C ASP A 232 28.05 -42.10 1.80
N CYS A 233 27.57 -40.96 2.29
CA CYS A 233 26.17 -40.53 2.13
C CYS A 233 25.80 -39.90 0.77
N LYS A 234 26.79 -39.44 0.00
CA LYS A 234 26.58 -38.80 -1.30
C LYS A 234 27.69 -39.22 -2.26
N GLU A 235 27.33 -39.41 -3.52
CA GLU A 235 28.28 -39.73 -4.60
C GLU A 235 29.00 -38.49 -5.16
N SER A 236 28.37 -37.31 -5.06
CA SER A 236 28.92 -36.05 -5.57
C SER A 236 28.58 -34.87 -4.64
N VAL A 237 29.46 -33.87 -4.66
CA VAL A 237 29.38 -32.61 -3.89
C VAL A 237 29.57 -31.38 -4.79
N GLU A 238 29.17 -31.49 -6.05
CA GLU A 238 29.24 -30.39 -7.02
C GLU A 238 28.51 -29.14 -6.53
N ILE A 239 29.13 -27.98 -6.73
CA ILE A 239 28.58 -26.68 -6.35
C ILE A 239 27.59 -26.24 -7.42
N THR A 240 26.31 -26.13 -7.08
CA THR A 240 25.24 -25.74 -8.02
C THR A 240 24.85 -24.26 -7.92
N MET A 241 25.12 -23.61 -6.80
CA MET A 241 24.79 -22.20 -6.56
C MET A 241 25.85 -21.56 -5.66
N GLN A 242 26.23 -20.31 -5.95
CA GLN A 242 27.14 -19.51 -5.13
C GLN A 242 26.52 -18.13 -4.89
N ALA A 243 26.41 -17.71 -3.63
CA ALA A 243 25.81 -16.42 -3.29
C ALA A 243 26.57 -15.22 -3.89
N THR A 244 27.89 -15.37 -4.05
CA THR A 244 28.78 -14.40 -4.71
C THR A 244 28.44 -14.14 -6.18
N VAL A 245 27.64 -15.00 -6.82
CA VAL A 245 27.17 -14.78 -8.20
C VAL A 245 26.05 -13.74 -8.25
N LEU A 246 25.21 -13.65 -7.21
CA LEU A 246 24.13 -12.66 -7.16
C LEU A 246 24.61 -11.32 -6.59
N ASP A 247 25.56 -11.36 -5.66
CA ASP A 247 26.23 -10.17 -5.09
C ASP A 247 25.29 -9.03 -4.66
N VAL A 248 24.25 -9.38 -3.88
CA VAL A 248 23.27 -8.43 -3.32
C VAL A 248 23.45 -8.22 -1.81
N THR A 249 24.54 -8.74 -1.24
CA THR A 249 24.85 -8.57 0.18
C THR A 249 25.59 -7.24 0.34
N PRO A 250 25.14 -6.32 1.22
CA PRO A 250 25.85 -5.06 1.41
C PRO A 250 27.30 -5.30 1.83
N ASP A 251 28.24 -4.68 1.12
CA ASP A 251 29.64 -4.69 1.51
C ASP A 251 29.78 -4.01 2.87
N LYS A 252 30.43 -4.69 3.81
CA LYS A 252 31.06 -3.98 4.92
C LYS A 252 32.14 -3.13 4.26
N GLY A 253 32.04 -1.80 4.38
CA GLY A 253 32.89 -0.84 3.68
C GLY A 253 34.35 -1.32 3.54
N ALA A 254 34.91 -1.11 2.35
CA ALA A 254 36.13 -1.65 1.78
C ALA A 254 37.43 -1.58 2.64
N ASP A 255 37.43 -2.12 3.86
CA ASP A 255 38.55 -2.07 4.79
C ASP A 255 38.87 -3.40 5.51
N GLU A 256 38.08 -4.48 5.38
CA GLU A 256 38.39 -5.73 6.11
C GLU A 256 38.51 -7.04 5.30
N GLU A 257 38.21 -7.09 4.00
CA GLU A 257 38.33 -8.35 3.23
C GLU A 257 39.28 -8.32 2.02
N ALA A 258 40.14 -7.30 1.92
CA ALA A 258 41.26 -7.29 0.96
C ALA A 258 42.49 -8.10 1.43
N SER A 259 42.29 -9.17 2.21
CA SER A 259 43.38 -10.05 2.67
C SER A 259 43.00 -11.54 2.59
N ALA A 260 42.43 -11.98 1.47
CA ALA A 260 42.64 -13.34 0.99
C ALA A 260 42.30 -13.44 -0.50
N THR A 261 43.34 -13.69 -1.30
CA THR A 261 43.32 -14.22 -2.68
C THR A 261 43.15 -13.21 -3.84
N GLY A 262 44.30 -12.70 -4.31
CA GLY A 262 44.82 -12.95 -5.67
C GLY A 262 44.01 -12.53 -6.89
N ASP A 263 44.22 -11.28 -7.31
CA ASP A 263 44.43 -10.79 -8.70
C ASP A 263 43.60 -11.38 -9.86
N ALA A 264 42.66 -10.58 -10.38
CA ALA A 264 42.52 -10.29 -11.81
C ALA A 264 41.68 -9.00 -12.01
N PRO A 265 41.95 -8.14 -13.02
CA PRO A 265 41.41 -6.78 -13.10
C PRO A 265 40.02 -6.74 -13.75
N LYS A 266 39.09 -6.00 -13.11
CA LYS A 266 37.85 -5.50 -13.71
C LYS A 266 38.18 -4.30 -14.60
N GLU A 267 37.93 -4.42 -15.91
CA GLU A 267 37.75 -3.27 -16.80
C GLU A 267 36.44 -2.57 -16.42
N GLU A 268 36.54 -1.39 -15.82
CA GLU A 268 35.42 -0.46 -15.68
C GLU A 268 35.35 0.42 -16.94
N ALA A 269 34.29 0.24 -17.73
CA ALA A 269 33.81 1.27 -18.64
C ALA A 269 32.58 1.92 -18.00
N ALA A 270 32.82 2.87 -17.11
CA ALA A 270 31.81 3.85 -16.69
C ALA A 270 31.91 5.03 -17.65
N GLU A 271 30.97 5.11 -18.59
CA GLU A 271 30.83 6.26 -19.48
C GLU A 271 30.09 7.38 -18.71
N GLU A 272 30.88 8.32 -18.19
CA GLU A 272 30.41 9.65 -17.78
C GLU A 272 29.80 10.37 -18.98
N VAL A 273 28.54 10.83 -18.86
CA VAL A 273 28.07 11.94 -19.68
C VAL A 273 27.63 13.08 -18.78
N GLN A 274 28.41 14.13 -18.90
CA GLN A 274 28.41 15.36 -18.11
C GLN A 274 27.18 16.22 -18.40
N MET A 275 26.61 16.78 -17.33
CA MET A 275 25.77 17.97 -17.41
C MET A 275 26.66 19.18 -17.75
N ALA A 276 26.38 19.85 -18.86
CA ALA A 276 26.91 21.16 -19.16
C ALA A 276 25.78 22.19 -19.09
N ALA A 277 25.86 23.05 -18.08
CA ALA A 277 25.13 24.29 -17.99
C ALA A 277 25.73 25.34 -18.94
N ALA A 278 24.88 26.18 -19.53
CA ALA A 278 25.27 27.50 -20.03
C ALA A 278 24.10 28.48 -19.87
N GLU A 279 24.36 29.57 -19.16
CA GLU A 279 23.47 30.71 -18.94
C GLU A 279 23.75 31.88 -19.90
N THR A 280 22.79 32.82 -19.95
CA THR A 280 22.82 34.25 -20.39
C THR A 280 22.67 34.51 -21.91
N SER A 281 21.94 35.50 -22.43
CA SER A 281 21.43 36.81 -21.92
C SER A 281 20.25 37.34 -22.79
N ALA A 282 19.47 38.28 -22.22
CA ALA A 282 18.40 39.14 -22.78
C ALA A 282 18.80 39.96 -24.04
N GLU A 283 17.95 40.61 -24.85
CA GLU A 283 16.81 41.52 -24.56
C GLU A 283 15.95 41.83 -25.83
N ALA A 284 14.86 42.61 -25.64
CA ALA A 284 13.62 42.80 -26.41
C ALA A 284 13.64 43.61 -27.74
N GLU A 285 12.61 43.42 -28.60
CA GLU A 285 11.60 44.45 -28.97
C GLU A 285 10.52 43.93 -29.96
N SER A 286 9.30 44.47 -29.82
CA SER A 286 8.12 44.43 -30.72
C SER A 286 8.04 45.80 -31.46
N PRO A 287 7.28 46.08 -32.55
CA PRO A 287 5.94 45.53 -32.82
C PRO A 287 5.42 45.40 -34.28
N ALA A 288 4.25 44.72 -34.35
CA ALA A 288 3.06 44.96 -35.19
C ALA A 288 2.88 44.34 -36.60
N ALA A 289 1.68 43.74 -36.73
CA ALA A 289 0.77 43.63 -37.88
C ALA A 289 0.68 42.29 -38.66
N GLU A 290 -0.45 41.62 -38.40
CA GLU A 290 -1.13 40.48 -39.04
C GLU A 290 -1.39 40.64 -40.56
N PRO A 291 -1.60 39.55 -41.34
CA PRO A 291 -2.67 38.57 -41.08
C PRO A 291 -2.32 37.07 -41.18
N ALA A 292 -2.93 36.32 -40.25
CA ALA A 292 -3.31 34.89 -40.21
C ALA A 292 -2.28 33.81 -40.62
N PRO A 293 -1.88 32.91 -39.70
CA PRO A 293 -1.23 31.66 -40.08
C PRO A 293 -2.01 30.40 -39.68
N ALA A 294 -1.70 29.35 -40.42
CA ALA A 294 -2.03 27.95 -40.20
C ALA A 294 -1.72 27.49 -38.76
N ALA A 295 -2.38 26.40 -38.34
CA ALA A 295 -2.18 25.72 -37.06
C ALA A 295 -0.69 25.69 -36.68
N ALA A 296 -0.33 26.49 -35.68
CA ALA A 296 1.03 26.58 -35.18
C ALA A 296 1.42 25.21 -34.63
N ALA A 297 2.59 24.72 -35.04
CA ALA A 297 3.22 23.59 -34.35
C ALA A 297 3.34 23.94 -32.86
N PRO A 298 3.01 23.01 -31.94
CA PRO A 298 3.07 23.28 -30.51
C PRO A 298 4.50 23.64 -30.10
N ASP A 299 4.63 24.55 -29.13
CA ASP A 299 5.93 24.97 -28.59
C ASP A 299 6.75 23.75 -28.13
N PRO A 300 7.96 23.51 -28.68
CA PRO A 300 8.77 22.35 -28.34
C PRO A 300 9.05 22.20 -26.84
N GLU A 301 9.22 23.30 -26.11
CA GLU A 301 9.45 23.24 -24.65
C GLU A 301 8.20 22.78 -23.91
N LEU A 302 7.03 23.26 -24.34
CA LEU A 302 5.74 22.88 -23.80
C LEU A 302 5.40 21.42 -24.09
N VAL A 303 5.73 20.92 -25.28
CA VAL A 303 5.60 19.50 -25.65
C VAL A 303 6.49 18.62 -24.77
N ALA A 304 7.75 19.01 -24.55
CA ALA A 304 8.66 18.27 -23.69
C ALA A 304 8.22 18.27 -22.21
N ALA A 305 7.60 19.36 -21.73
CA ALA A 305 6.96 19.40 -20.42
C ALA A 305 5.72 18.47 -20.39
N GLY A 306 4.91 18.49 -21.44
CA GLY A 306 3.72 17.67 -21.60
C GLY A 306 4.02 16.17 -21.59
N GLU A 307 5.11 15.75 -22.23
CA GLU A 307 5.57 14.36 -22.21
C GLU A 307 5.87 13.88 -20.78
N LYS A 308 6.46 14.74 -19.93
CA LYS A 308 6.70 14.42 -18.52
C LYS A 308 5.40 14.27 -17.74
N ILE A 309 4.41 15.13 -18.01
CA ILE A 309 3.08 15.05 -17.39
C ILE A 309 2.34 13.80 -17.87
N PHE A 310 2.48 13.44 -19.14
CA PHE A 310 1.85 12.27 -19.74
C PHE A 310 2.25 10.95 -19.06
N ARG A 311 3.38 10.92 -18.32
CA ARG A 311 3.74 9.77 -17.46
C ARG A 311 2.63 9.41 -16.45
N LYS A 312 1.85 10.40 -16.00
CA LYS A 312 0.66 10.17 -15.14
C LYS A 312 -0.47 9.45 -15.90
N CYS A 313 -0.50 9.54 -17.23
CA CYS A 313 -1.51 8.94 -18.10
C CYS A 313 -1.07 7.59 -18.66
N GLN A 314 0.24 7.30 -18.69
CA GLN A 314 0.83 6.12 -19.34
C GLN A 314 0.42 4.77 -18.73
N ALA A 315 -0.03 4.76 -17.47
CA ALA A 315 -0.59 3.56 -16.85
C ALA A 315 -1.83 3.07 -17.60
N CYS A 316 -2.75 3.98 -17.94
CA CYS A 316 -4.03 3.67 -18.57
C CYS A 316 -4.03 3.87 -20.08
N HIS A 317 -3.18 4.74 -20.61
CA HIS A 317 -3.21 5.15 -22.00
C HIS A 317 -1.90 4.86 -22.72
N ALA A 318 -1.98 4.85 -24.05
CA ALA A 318 -0.84 4.76 -24.94
C ALA A 318 -0.98 5.75 -26.10
N VAL A 319 0.15 6.22 -26.60
CA VAL A 319 0.29 7.08 -27.80
C VAL A 319 1.44 6.56 -28.66
N GLY A 320 1.43 6.85 -29.97
CA GLY A 320 2.43 6.40 -30.95
C GLY A 320 1.93 5.31 -31.91
N GLU A 321 2.77 4.92 -32.87
CA GLU A 321 2.39 4.07 -34.01
C GLU A 321 1.88 2.67 -33.61
N ASP A 322 2.38 2.10 -32.51
CA ASP A 322 2.00 0.77 -32.00
C ASP A 322 1.12 0.81 -30.74
N ALA A 323 0.48 1.95 -30.47
CA ALA A 323 -0.36 2.12 -29.29
C ALA A 323 -1.58 1.18 -29.30
N LYS A 324 -1.86 0.55 -28.16
CA LYS A 324 -3.02 -0.34 -27.95
C LYS A 324 -3.86 0.14 -26.78
N ASN A 325 -5.16 -0.17 -26.83
CA ASN A 325 -6.08 0.07 -25.72
C ASN A 325 -5.57 -0.70 -24.48
N LYS A 326 -5.62 -0.04 -23.32
CA LYS A 326 -5.37 -0.66 -22.01
C LYS A 326 -6.63 -0.46 -21.15
N SER A 327 -6.48 -0.14 -19.86
CA SER A 327 -7.58 0.33 -19.02
C SER A 327 -8.27 1.58 -19.57
N GLY A 328 -7.52 2.43 -20.30
CA GLY A 328 -8.05 3.54 -21.09
C GLY A 328 -7.82 3.36 -22.60
N PRO A 329 -8.55 4.11 -23.46
CA PRO A 329 -8.38 4.05 -24.90
C PRO A 329 -7.01 4.63 -25.34
N VAL A 330 -6.55 4.26 -26.53
CA VAL A 330 -5.44 4.95 -27.21
C VAL A 330 -5.77 6.45 -27.37
N LEU A 331 -4.77 7.32 -27.22
CA LEU A 331 -4.97 8.78 -27.27
C LEU A 331 -4.44 9.45 -28.54
N ASN A 332 -4.02 8.67 -29.54
CA ASN A 332 -3.70 9.20 -30.86
C ASN A 332 -4.95 9.85 -31.47
N GLY A 333 -4.81 11.04 -32.05
CA GLY A 333 -5.92 11.77 -32.65
C GLY A 333 -6.89 12.41 -31.66
N VAL A 334 -6.66 12.35 -30.35
CA VAL A 334 -7.68 12.75 -29.37
C VAL A 334 -8.02 14.24 -29.41
N VAL A 335 -7.03 15.12 -29.65
CA VAL A 335 -7.26 16.57 -29.69
C VAL A 335 -8.08 16.91 -30.94
N GLY A 336 -9.28 17.46 -30.73
CA GLY A 336 -10.23 17.83 -31.78
C GLY A 336 -11.16 16.70 -32.26
N ALA A 337 -10.90 15.45 -31.87
CA ALA A 337 -11.76 14.32 -32.22
C ALA A 337 -13.08 14.31 -31.43
N THR A 338 -14.05 13.55 -31.93
CA THR A 338 -15.30 13.29 -31.20
C THR A 338 -14.99 12.55 -29.89
N VAL A 339 -15.70 12.89 -28.81
CA VAL A 339 -15.61 12.15 -27.55
C VAL A 339 -15.96 10.68 -27.82
N GLY A 340 -15.18 9.75 -27.28
CA GLY A 340 -15.44 8.32 -27.49
C GLY A 340 -15.16 7.78 -28.91
N HIS A 341 -14.30 8.42 -29.70
CA HIS A 341 -14.07 8.04 -31.11
C HIS A 341 -13.23 6.78 -31.35
N VAL A 342 -12.55 6.23 -30.33
CA VAL A 342 -11.67 5.06 -30.54
C VAL A 342 -12.53 3.81 -30.70
N GLU A 343 -12.44 3.21 -31.88
CA GLU A 343 -13.10 1.94 -32.17
C GLU A 343 -12.53 0.83 -31.27
N ASP A 344 -13.37 -0.16 -30.94
CA ASP A 344 -13.01 -1.31 -30.09
C ASP A 344 -12.59 -0.98 -28.64
N PHE A 345 -13.02 0.16 -28.07
CA PHE A 345 -12.93 0.44 -26.64
C PHE A 345 -14.31 0.51 -25.97
N ARG A 346 -14.47 -0.10 -24.78
CA ARG A 346 -15.73 -0.11 -24.03
C ARG A 346 -15.83 1.13 -23.15
N TYR A 347 -16.51 2.15 -23.64
CA TYR A 347 -16.71 3.41 -22.92
C TYR A 347 -17.72 3.30 -21.75
N SER A 348 -17.79 4.37 -20.96
CA SER A 348 -18.86 4.62 -19.99
C SER A 348 -20.09 5.19 -20.70
N LYS A 349 -21.30 4.98 -20.15
CA LYS A 349 -22.56 5.52 -20.69
C LYS A 349 -22.51 7.03 -20.96
N THR A 350 -21.82 7.80 -20.11
CA THR A 350 -21.67 9.25 -20.28
C THR A 350 -20.81 9.63 -21.50
N PHE A 351 -19.80 8.81 -21.83
CA PHE A 351 -18.98 8.98 -23.03
C PHE A 351 -19.73 8.56 -24.30
N GLU A 352 -20.53 7.49 -24.23
CA GLU A 352 -21.40 7.06 -25.33
C GLU A 352 -22.42 8.15 -25.68
N ALA A 353 -23.08 8.74 -24.68
CA ALA A 353 -24.01 9.85 -24.90
C ALA A 353 -23.33 11.11 -25.51
N ALA A 354 -22.12 11.45 -25.05
CA ALA A 354 -21.34 12.55 -25.61
C ALA A 354 -20.90 12.27 -27.06
N HIS A 355 -20.57 11.01 -27.36
CA HIS A 355 -20.25 10.58 -28.73
C HIS A 355 -21.44 10.76 -29.67
N GLU A 356 -22.63 10.30 -29.27
CA GLU A 356 -23.87 10.44 -30.05
C GLU A 356 -24.26 11.91 -30.26
N ALA A 357 -24.00 12.76 -29.27
CA ALA A 357 -24.20 14.21 -29.37
C ALA A 357 -23.21 14.91 -30.32
N GLY A 358 -22.15 14.22 -30.74
CA GLY A 358 -21.10 14.78 -31.59
C GLY A 358 -20.17 15.75 -30.86
N ASP A 359 -20.09 15.64 -29.54
CA ASP A 359 -19.20 16.47 -28.73
C ASP A 359 -17.74 16.22 -29.13
N LYS A 360 -16.93 17.29 -29.18
CA LYS A 360 -15.51 17.20 -29.54
C LYS A 360 -14.60 17.54 -28.37
N TRP A 361 -13.44 16.91 -28.35
CA TRP A 361 -12.32 17.25 -27.47
C TRP A 361 -11.63 18.54 -27.92
N THR A 362 -12.33 19.67 -27.75
CA THR A 362 -11.72 20.99 -27.88
C THR A 362 -10.71 21.23 -26.76
N HIS A 363 -9.82 22.20 -26.93
CA HIS A 363 -8.88 22.58 -25.88
C HIS A 363 -9.59 22.89 -24.56
N ASP A 364 -10.64 23.71 -24.59
CA ASP A 364 -11.41 24.07 -23.39
C ASP A 364 -12.06 22.86 -22.72
N ARG A 365 -12.63 21.93 -23.50
CA ARG A 365 -13.26 20.73 -22.96
C ARG A 365 -12.23 19.78 -22.37
N LEU A 366 -11.07 19.63 -23.03
CA LEU A 366 -9.95 18.87 -22.49
C LEU A 366 -9.45 19.50 -21.19
N THR A 367 -9.36 20.83 -21.11
CA THR A 367 -8.98 21.54 -19.90
C THR A 367 -9.97 21.29 -18.76
N GLU A 368 -11.27 21.43 -19.01
CA GLU A 368 -12.31 21.16 -18.01
C GLU A 368 -12.25 19.70 -17.53
N PHE A 369 -12.18 18.77 -18.47
CA PHE A 369 -12.14 17.34 -18.16
C PHE A 369 -10.86 16.94 -17.42
N LEU A 370 -9.68 17.39 -17.86
CA LEU A 370 -8.41 17.07 -17.21
C LEU A 370 -8.25 17.75 -15.86
N THR A 371 -8.95 18.85 -15.60
CA THR A 371 -8.97 19.50 -14.27
C THR A 371 -9.64 18.61 -13.24
N LYS A 372 -10.83 18.07 -13.58
CA LYS A 372 -11.58 17.18 -12.68
C LYS A 372 -12.55 16.27 -13.47
N PRO A 373 -12.08 15.09 -13.93
CA PRO A 373 -12.83 14.25 -14.86
C PRO A 373 -14.24 13.85 -14.39
N ARG A 374 -14.36 13.45 -13.11
CA ARG A 374 -15.63 13.01 -12.52
C ARG A 374 -16.67 14.13 -12.43
N ASP A 375 -16.23 15.36 -12.19
CA ASP A 375 -17.14 16.52 -12.11
C ASP A 375 -17.58 16.95 -13.52
N ALA A 376 -16.63 16.97 -14.47
CA ALA A 376 -16.88 17.36 -15.85
C ALA A 376 -17.76 16.35 -16.59
N MET A 377 -17.55 15.05 -16.36
CA MET A 377 -18.35 13.97 -16.96
C MET A 377 -18.72 12.92 -15.90
N LYS A 378 -19.83 13.16 -15.20
CA LYS A 378 -20.36 12.24 -14.18
C LYS A 378 -20.58 10.83 -14.75
N GLY A 379 -20.13 9.83 -14.02
CA GLY A 379 -20.16 8.42 -14.43
C GLY A 379 -19.09 8.04 -15.45
N THR A 380 -18.04 8.85 -15.61
CA THR A 380 -16.86 8.45 -16.38
C THR A 380 -16.13 7.32 -15.67
N LYS A 381 -15.61 6.37 -16.46
CA LYS A 381 -14.75 5.28 -15.98
C LYS A 381 -13.28 5.70 -15.84
N MET A 382 -12.93 6.94 -16.18
CA MET A 382 -11.57 7.43 -16.02
C MET A 382 -11.31 7.80 -14.56
N SER A 383 -10.69 6.87 -13.82
CA SER A 383 -10.26 7.09 -12.44
C SER A 383 -8.97 7.90 -12.40
N PHE A 384 -9.13 9.22 -12.42
CA PHE A 384 -8.02 10.14 -12.33
C PHE A 384 -8.46 11.37 -11.54
N ALA A 385 -7.73 11.71 -10.48
CA ALA A 385 -8.04 12.83 -9.60
C ALA A 385 -8.04 14.19 -10.32
N GLY A 386 -7.35 14.30 -11.46
CA GLY A 386 -7.23 15.52 -12.24
C GLY A 386 -5.90 16.26 -12.05
N LEU A 387 -5.61 17.18 -12.96
CA LEU A 387 -4.45 18.07 -12.92
C LEU A 387 -4.86 19.41 -12.30
N ARG A 388 -4.13 19.85 -11.27
CA ARG A 388 -4.47 21.07 -10.51
C ARG A 388 -3.90 22.36 -11.12
N LYS A 389 -2.89 22.27 -11.98
CA LYS A 389 -2.19 23.42 -12.54
C LYS A 389 -2.54 23.57 -14.02
N GLN A 390 -2.93 24.78 -14.41
CA GLN A 390 -3.28 25.07 -15.79
C GLN A 390 -2.09 24.83 -16.72
N GLU A 391 -0.87 25.15 -16.29
CA GLU A 391 0.33 24.94 -17.10
C GLU A 391 0.59 23.45 -17.37
N GLU A 392 0.26 22.56 -16.43
CA GLU A 392 0.39 21.10 -16.63
C GLU A 392 -0.65 20.56 -17.62
N ILE A 393 -1.86 21.13 -17.61
CA ILE A 393 -2.95 20.79 -18.53
C ILE A 393 -2.60 21.24 -19.95
N ASP A 394 -2.22 22.49 -20.13
CA ASP A 394 -1.86 23.04 -21.44
C ASP A 394 -0.67 22.28 -22.03
N ALA A 395 0.31 21.91 -21.18
CA ALA A 395 1.45 21.11 -21.60
C ALA A 395 1.06 19.71 -22.09
N VAL A 396 0.21 18.97 -21.35
CA VAL A 396 -0.21 17.63 -21.79
C VAL A 396 -1.09 17.68 -23.04
N ILE A 397 -1.94 18.70 -23.19
CA ILE A 397 -2.72 18.91 -24.42
C ILE A 397 -1.79 19.21 -25.61
N ALA A 398 -0.78 20.06 -25.41
CA ALA A 398 0.23 20.34 -26.45
C ALA A 398 0.97 19.06 -26.88
N TYR A 399 1.38 18.22 -25.92
CA TYR A 399 1.99 16.92 -26.22
C TYR A 399 1.03 15.99 -26.99
N LEU A 400 -0.21 15.84 -26.54
CA LEU A 400 -1.21 15.01 -27.23
C LEU A 400 -1.51 15.50 -28.65
N SER A 401 -1.44 16.80 -28.89
CA SER A 401 -1.66 17.36 -30.24
C SER A 401 -0.60 16.93 -31.25
N THR A 402 0.61 16.53 -30.80
CA THR A 402 1.63 15.95 -31.69
C THR A 402 1.24 14.58 -32.27
N PHE A 403 0.24 13.92 -31.68
CA PHE A 403 -0.34 12.66 -32.15
C PHE A 403 -1.70 12.86 -32.83
N SER A 404 -2.14 14.11 -33.01
CA SER A 404 -3.36 14.46 -33.75
C SER A 404 -2.98 15.05 -35.11
N GLN A 405 -3.19 14.30 -36.19
CA GLN A 405 -3.02 14.79 -37.57
C GLN A 405 -4.35 15.25 -38.16
#